data_AF-A0A6J7DZ96-F1
#
_entry.id   AF-A0A6J7DZ96-F1
#
_cell.length_a   1.000
_cell.length_b   1.000
_cell.length_c   1.000
_cell.angle_alpha   90.00
_cell.angle_beta   90.00
_cell.angle_gamma   90.00
#
_symmetry.space_group_name_H-M   'P 1'
#
loop_
_entity.id
_entity.type
_entity.pdbx_description
1 polymer ?
#
loop_
_entity_poly.entity_id
_entity_poly.type
_entity_poly.pdbx_seq_one_letter_code
_entity_poly.pdbx_strand_id
1 'polypeptide(L)' 'MIHAVLAAAETMAVESEKSETFFFVAGGVFAAWAIVVGIAGMKSSGFAASRAVGTAVIGVSVLLAGLTMAAVIVVSS' A
#
# COMPACT_ATOMS: atom_id res chain seq x y z
N MET A 1 2.34 12.59 13.07
CA MET A 1 2.16 12.66 11.61
C MET A 1 1.76 11.31 11.01
N ILE A 2 2.50 10.22 11.24
CA ILE A 2 2.13 8.86 10.74
C ILE A 2 0.74 8.41 11.24
N HIS A 3 0.38 8.75 12.48
CA HIS A 3 -0.94 8.45 13.06
C HIS A 3 -2.08 9.23 12.39
N ALA A 4 -1.82 10.42 11.83
CA ALA A 4 -2.83 11.19 11.11
C ALA A 4 -3.10 10.64 9.71
N VAL A 5 -2.07 10.04 9.08
CA VAL A 5 -2.22 9.35 7.80
C VAL A 5 -2.99 8.05 7.98
N LEU A 6 -2.74 7.30 9.05
CA LEU A 6 -3.52 6.11 9.39
C LEU A 6 -4.98 6.44 9.71
N ALA A 7 -5.23 7.47 10.51
CA ALA A 7 -6.60 7.87 10.88
C ALA A 7 -7.41 8.41 9.68
N ALA A 8 -6.75 9.08 8.72
CA ALA A 8 -7.39 9.50 7.47
C ALA A 8 -7.73 8.29 6.56
N ALA A 9 -6.88 7.26 6.57
CA ALA A 9 -7.15 6.02 5.84
C ALA A 9 -8.29 5.20 6.47
N GLU A 10 -8.38 5.17 7.80
CA GLU A 10 -9.46 4.50 8.54
C GLU A 10 -10.81 5.20 8.35
N THR A 11 -10.86 6.52 8.39
CA THR A 11 -12.12 7.28 8.23
C THR A 11 -12.72 7.17 6.83
N MET A 12 -11.90 6.96 5.79
CA MET A 12 -12.39 6.64 4.44
C MET A 12 -12.88 5.20 4.29
N ALA A 13 -12.46 4.28 5.15
CA ALA A 13 -12.82 2.86 5.08
C ALA A 13 -14.14 2.52 5.81
N VAL A 14 -14.61 3.38 6.72
CA VAL A 14 -15.78 3.10 7.59
C VAL A 14 -17.13 3.39 6.92
N GLU A 15 -17.19 4.16 5.83
CA GLU A 15 -18.45 4.54 5.14
C GLU A 15 -18.76 3.74 3.86
N SER A 16 -18.51 2.44 3.83
CA SER A 16 -18.93 1.63 2.67
C SER A 16 -19.57 0.32 3.08
N GLU A 17 -20.89 0.22 2.87
CA GLU A 17 -21.59 -1.04 2.64
C GLU A 17 -20.76 -1.89 1.66
N LYS A 18 -20.05 -2.91 2.17
CA LYS A 18 -19.29 -3.94 1.42
C LYS A 18 -18.89 -3.53 0.00
N SER A 19 -18.21 -2.39 -0.13
CA SER A 19 -17.99 -1.80 -1.45
C SER A 19 -16.72 -2.36 -2.04
N GLU A 20 -16.86 -3.05 -3.17
CA GLU A 20 -15.74 -3.57 -3.95
C GLU A 20 -14.77 -2.45 -4.39
N THR A 21 -15.25 -1.20 -4.41
CA THR A 21 -14.43 -0.02 -4.72
C THR A 21 -13.19 0.08 -3.83
N PHE A 22 -13.31 -0.24 -2.54
CA PHE A 22 -12.16 -0.18 -1.62
C PHE A 22 -11.08 -1.21 -2.00
N PHE A 23 -11.48 -2.42 -2.39
CA PHE A 23 -10.54 -3.45 -2.85
C PHE A 23 -9.82 -3.04 -4.14
N PHE A 24 -10.55 -2.52 -5.14
CA PHE A 24 -9.94 -2.06 -6.39
C PHE A 24 -9.00 -0.89 -6.20
N VAL A 25 -9.34 0.07 -5.34
CA VAL A 25 -8.47 1.21 -5.03
C VAL A 25 -7.21 0.74 -4.30
N ALA A 26 -7.34 -0.05 -3.24
CA ALA A 26 -6.19 -0.58 -2.51
C ALA A 26 -5.26 -1.41 -3.42
N GLY A 27 -5.86 -2.28 -4.26
CA GLY A 27 -5.15 -3.09 -5.26
C GLY A 27 -4.42 -2.24 -6.29
N GLY A 28 -5.09 -1.24 -6.84
CA GLY A 28 -4.52 -0.32 -7.82
C GLY A 28 -3.35 0.49 -7.25
N VAL A 29 -3.48 1.00 -6.03
CA VAL A 29 -2.41 1.73 -5.34
C VAL A 29 -1.20 0.81 -5.10
N PHE A 30 -1.44 -0.45 -4.71
CA PHE A 30 -0.36 -1.42 -4.54
C PHE A 30 0.37 -1.76 -5.84
N ALA A 31 -0.38 -1.97 -6.93
CA ALA A 31 0.21 -2.20 -8.25
C ALA A 31 1.04 -0.99 -8.73
N ALA A 32 0.51 0.23 -8.56
CA ALA A 32 1.22 1.45 -8.92
C ALA A 32 2.52 1.61 -8.12
N TRP A 33 2.49 1.35 -6.81
CA TRP A 33 3.68 1.37 -5.96
C TRP A 33 4.74 0.38 -6.44
N ALA A 34 4.35 -0.86 -6.76
CA ALA A 34 5.27 -1.88 -7.26
C ALA A 34 5.94 -1.47 -8.57
N ILE A 35 5.22 -0.81 -9.48
CA ILE A 35 5.77 -0.28 -10.73
C ILE A 35 6.82 0.80 -10.43
N VAL A 36 6.53 1.75 -9.55
CA VAL A 36 7.47 2.81 -9.18
C VAL A 36 8.75 2.23 -8.59
N VAL A 37 8.63 1.29 -7.66
CA VAL A 37 9.78 0.60 -7.04
C VAL A 37 10.57 -0.18 -8.08
N GLY A 38 9.89 -0.90 -8.98
CA GLY A 38 10.53 -1.65 -10.06
C GLY A 38 11.32 -0.74 -11.01
N ILE A 39 10.73 0.38 -11.45
CA ILE A 39 11.41 1.37 -12.29
C ILE A 39 12.60 1.99 -11.55
N ALA A 40 12.43 2.34 -10.27
CA ALA A 40 13.50 2.92 -9.47
C ALA A 40 14.68 1.95 -9.29
N GLY A 41 14.39 0.66 -9.08
CA GLY A 41 15.40 -0.40 -9.00
C GLY A 41 16.12 -0.64 -10.33
N MET A 42 15.42 -0.57 -11.46
CA MET A 42 16.05 -0.70 -12.78
C MET A 42 16.90 0.51 -13.17
N LYS A 43 16.48 1.73 -12.77
CA LYS A 43 17.19 2.97 -13.13
C LYS A 43 18.40 3.27 -12.25
N SER A 44 18.48 2.72 -11.04
CA SER A 44 19.53 3.04 -10.08
C SER A 44 20.13 1.79 -9.47
N SER A 45 21.41 1.55 -9.75
CA SER A 45 22.20 0.46 -9.15
C SER A 45 22.38 0.60 -7.63
N GLY A 46 22.16 1.79 -7.08
CA GLY A 46 22.18 2.08 -5.65
C GLY A 46 20.79 2.16 -5.00
N PHE A 47 19.73 1.78 -5.71
CA PHE A 47 18.39 1.81 -5.15
C PHE A 47 18.29 0.91 -3.92
N ALA A 48 17.69 1.43 -2.85
CA ALA A 48 17.61 0.77 -1.53
C ALA A 48 18.97 0.38 -0.90
N ALA A 49 20.09 0.95 -1.34
CA ALA A 49 21.41 0.69 -0.75
C ALA A 49 21.53 1.21 0.69
N SER A 50 20.79 2.27 1.03
CA SER A 50 20.66 2.72 2.42
C SER A 50 19.63 1.86 3.16
N ARG A 51 20.02 1.38 4.35
CA ARG A 51 19.16 0.57 5.22
C ARG A 51 17.81 1.25 5.51
N ALA A 52 17.81 2.56 5.72
CA ALA A 52 16.57 3.32 5.97
C ALA A 52 15.63 3.30 4.75
N VAL A 53 16.18 3.44 3.55
CA VAL A 53 15.40 3.41 2.30
C VAL A 53 14.88 2.00 2.03
N GLY A 54 15.71 0.98 2.19
CA GLY A 54 15.28 -0.42 2.06
C GLY A 54 14.17 -0.78 3.04
N THR A 55 14.30 -0.39 4.32
CA THR A 55 13.25 -0.61 5.33
C THR A 55 11.96 0.14 4.98
N ALA A 56 12.04 1.37 4.46
CA ALA A 56 10.86 2.10 4.03
C ALA A 56 10.15 1.42 2.85
N VAL A 57 10.91 0.99 1.83
CA VAL A 57 10.35 0.29 0.66
C VAL A 57 9.67 -1.01 1.06
N ILE A 58 10.32 -1.81 1.90
CA ILE A 58 9.73 -3.06 2.42
C ILE A 58 8.51 -2.76 3.27
N GLY A 59 8.59 -1.81 4.19
CA GLY A 59 7.50 -1.44 5.08
C GLY A 59 6.25 -0.99 4.33
N VAL A 60 6.41 -0.13 3.33
CA VAL A 60 5.30 0.33 2.47
C VAL A 60 4.72 -0.84 1.68
N SER A 61 5.57 -1.68 1.07
CA SER A 61 5.09 -2.84 0.31
C SER A 61 4.30 -3.83 1.17
N VAL A 62 4.78 -4.14 2.38
CA VAL A 62 4.08 -5.03 3.31
C VAL A 62 2.75 -4.42 3.78
N LEU A 63 2.73 -3.12 4.07
CA LEU A 63 1.53 -2.42 4.47
C LEU A 63 0.45 -2.45 3.38
N LEU A 64 0.82 -2.15 2.14
CA LEU A 64 -0.12 -2.17 1.02
C LEU A 64 -0.59 -3.59 0.69
N ALA A 65 0.29 -4.60 0.81
CA ALA A 65 -0.09 -6.00 0.68
C ALA A 65 -1.08 -6.44 1.78
N GLY A 66 -0.85 -6.01 3.02
CA GLY A 66 -1.76 -6.28 4.15
C GLY A 66 -3.12 -5.61 3.96
N LEU A 67 -3.14 -4.35 3.51
CA LEU A 67 -4.37 -3.60 3.22
C LEU A 67 -5.20 -4.26 2.11
N THR A 68 -4.55 -4.71 1.03
CA THR A 68 -5.24 -5.41 -0.06
C THR A 68 -5.81 -6.75 0.37
N MET A 69 -5.08 -7.51 1.20
CA MET A 69 -5.58 -8.75 1.78
C MET A 69 -6.75 -8.51 2.73
N ALA A 70 -6.67 -7.51 3.60
CA ALA A 70 -7.78 -7.14 4.49
C ALA A 70 -9.01 -6.72 3.69
N ALA A 71 -8.82 -5.91 2.64
CA ALA A 71 -9.90 -5.49 1.74
C ALA A 71 -10.57 -6.68 1.04
N VAL A 72 -9.78 -7.67 0.55
CA VAL A 72 -10.36 -8.84 -0.12
C VAL A 72 -11.16 -9.70 0.85
N ILE A 73 -10.70 -9.84 2.10
CA ILE A 73 -11.43 -10.59 3.13
C ILE A 73 -12.78 -9.92 3.40
N VAL A 74 -12.79 -8.61 3.65
CA VAL A 74 -14.01 -7.83 3.92
C VAL A 74 -15.00 -7.89 2.75
N VAL A 75 -14.50 -7.81 1.51
CA VAL A 75 -15.36 -7.92 0.31
C VAL A 75 -15.84 -9.36 0.09
N SER A 76 -15.07 -10.37 0.48
CA SER A 76 -15.41 -11.79 0.22
C SER A 76 -16.24 -12.46 1.32
N SER A 77 -16.39 -11.83 2.50
CA SER A 77 -17.07 -12.38 3.70
C SER A 77 -18.53 -11.97 3.89
#